data_AF-A0A2V4DVC9-F1
#
_entry.id   AF-A0A2V4DVC9-F1
#
_cell.length_a   1.000
_cell.length_b   1.000
_cell.length_c   1.000
_cell.angle_alpha   90.00
_cell.angle_beta   90.00
_cell.angle_gamma   90.00
#
_symmetry.space_group_name_H-M   'P 1'
#
loop_
_entity.id
_entity.type
_entity.pdbx_description
1 polymer ?
#
loop_
_entity_poly.entity_id
_entity_poly.type
_entity_poly.pdbx_seq_one_letter_code
_entity_poly.pdbx_strand_id
1 'polypeptide(L)'
;MNYKITKNDIKLNWHDLLWGYEHHFLGWKDVVNYANKKIIEESNYDESVIELSMIDKTTTFKIEKLLKNIVKEERFYHTDKWLYIILLDLFNKRDELDDPLGKVEEIYENFDYPEEIESFVRYMPNTDDYDPSKHTYEENINRLYSKWENYLISKKEKFID
;
A
#
# COMPACT_ATOMS: atom_id res chain seq x y z
N MET A 1 8.30 -1.62 9.98
CA MET A 1 8.46 -2.42 8.75
C MET A 1 8.98 -1.46 7.68
N ASN A 2 10.14 -1.70 7.06
CA ASN A 2 10.70 -0.77 6.04
C ASN A 2 10.20 -1.22 4.66
N TYR A 3 9.22 -0.52 4.09
CA TYR A 3 8.76 -0.80 2.73
C TYR A 3 9.73 -0.18 1.73
N LYS A 4 10.53 -1.01 1.06
CA LYS A 4 11.24 -0.56 -0.14
C LYS A 4 10.20 -0.33 -1.25
N ILE A 5 9.76 0.92 -1.40
CA ILE A 5 8.87 1.42 -2.48
C ILE A 5 9.26 0.87 -3.86
N THR A 6 10.53 0.56 -4.06
CA THR A 6 11.12 0.11 -5.33
C THR A 6 10.79 -1.32 -5.74
N LYS A 7 10.05 -2.12 -4.95
CA LYS A 7 9.88 -3.56 -5.26
C LYS A 7 8.73 -3.89 -6.23
N ASN A 8 7.77 -2.98 -6.43
CA ASN A 8 6.50 -3.35 -7.08
C ASN A 8 6.24 -2.66 -8.45
N ASP A 9 7.20 -1.93 -9.03
CA ASP A 9 7.05 -1.16 -10.28
C ASP A 9 5.89 -0.12 -10.33
N ILE A 10 5.20 0.08 -9.20
CA ILE A 10 4.09 1.03 -9.06
C ILE A 10 4.66 2.45 -8.97
N LYS A 11 4.23 3.33 -9.87
CA LYS A 11 4.60 4.75 -9.84
C LYS A 11 3.83 5.48 -8.74
N LEU A 12 4.56 5.88 -7.71
CA LEU A 12 4.06 6.78 -6.67
C LEU A 12 4.24 8.24 -7.08
N ASN A 13 3.32 9.10 -6.67
CA ASN A 13 3.43 10.56 -6.72
C ASN A 13 3.60 11.13 -5.29
N TRP A 14 3.71 12.46 -5.17
CA TRP A 14 3.91 13.13 -3.88
C TRP A 14 2.74 12.97 -2.89
N HIS A 15 1.50 12.82 -3.37
CA HIS A 15 0.34 12.56 -2.50
C HIS A 15 0.42 11.14 -1.92
N ASP A 16 0.78 10.16 -2.75
CA ASP A 16 0.98 8.78 -2.29
C ASP A 16 2.07 8.73 -1.21
N LEU A 17 3.14 9.49 -1.40
CA LEU A 17 4.28 9.56 -0.49
C LEU A 17 3.90 10.18 0.87
N LEU A 18 3.12 11.28 0.85
CA LEU A 18 2.59 11.90 2.07
C LEU A 18 1.72 10.91 2.85
N TRP A 19 0.75 10.29 2.17
CA TRP A 19 -0.16 9.34 2.82
C TRP A 19 0.59 8.16 3.43
N GLY A 20 1.52 7.56 2.67
CA GLY A 20 2.31 6.42 3.13
C GLY A 20 3.22 6.76 4.32
N TYR A 21 3.72 7.99 4.38
CA TYR A 21 4.51 8.48 5.51
C TYR A 21 3.67 8.71 6.76
N GLU A 22 2.52 9.38 6.62
CA GLU A 22 1.58 9.64 7.73
C GLU A 22 1.03 8.35 8.35
N HIS A 23 0.86 7.30 7.55
CA HIS A 23 0.40 5.98 8.02
C HIS A 23 1.53 5.00 8.33
N HIS A 24 2.78 5.48 8.41
CA HIS A 24 3.97 4.70 8.79
C HIS A 24 4.31 3.50 7.89
N PHE A 25 3.74 3.45 6.68
CA PHE A 25 4.17 2.52 5.64
C PHE A 25 5.52 2.97 5.04
N LEU A 26 5.83 4.26 5.08
CA LEU A 26 7.10 4.81 4.63
C LEU A 26 7.94 5.33 5.78
N GLY A 27 9.23 5.00 5.76
CA GLY A 27 10.22 5.62 6.61
C GLY A 27 10.79 6.88 5.98
N TRP A 28 11.47 7.69 6.80
CA TRP A 28 12.13 8.92 6.32
C TRP A 28 13.13 8.66 5.18
N LYS A 29 13.81 7.50 5.19
CA LYS A 29 14.74 7.12 4.12
C LYS A 29 14.03 6.90 2.80
N ASP A 30 12.83 6.35 2.81
CA ASP A 30 12.06 6.10 1.59
C ASP A 30 11.66 7.43 0.94
N VAL A 31 11.25 8.41 1.76
CA VAL A 31 10.94 9.78 1.33
C VAL A 31 12.18 10.48 0.75
N VAL A 32 13.31 10.43 1.46
CA VAL A 32 14.59 11.03 1.01
C VAL A 32 15.04 10.41 -0.32
N ASN A 33 14.98 9.09 -0.45
CA ASN A 33 15.38 8.41 -1.68
C ASN A 33 14.47 8.78 -2.86
N TYR A 34 13.16 8.91 -2.62
CA TYR A 34 12.21 9.35 -3.63
C TYR A 34 12.52 10.79 -4.08
N ALA A 35 12.77 11.71 -3.15
CA ALA A 35 13.15 13.09 -3.48
C ALA A 35 14.43 13.17 -4.30
N ASN A 36 15.47 12.41 -3.91
CA ASN A 36 16.72 12.33 -4.68
C ASN A 36 16.48 11.84 -6.12
N LYS A 37 15.67 10.79 -6.29
CA LYS A 37 15.29 10.28 -7.62
C LYS A 37 14.60 11.37 -8.45
N LYS A 38 13.66 12.11 -7.86
CA LYS A 38 12.93 13.18 -8.55
C LYS A 38 13.81 14.33 -9.01
N ILE A 39 14.79 14.74 -8.21
CA ILE A 39 15.76 15.78 -8.58
C ILE A 39 16.61 15.36 -9.78
N ILE A 40 16.92 14.07 -9.91
CA ILE A 40 17.70 13.53 -11.03
C ILE A 40 16.86 13.42 -12.30
N GLU A 41 15.59 13.02 -12.17
CA GLU A 41 14.69 12.74 -13.29
C GLU A 41 13.98 13.98 -13.84
N GLU A 42 13.77 15.01 -13.01
CA GLU A 42 12.98 16.19 -13.35
C GLU A 42 13.84 17.46 -13.28
N SER A 43 13.67 18.37 -14.23
CA SER A 43 14.43 19.62 -14.31
C SER A 43 13.75 20.81 -13.60
N ASN A 44 12.50 20.64 -13.15
CA ASN A 44 11.72 21.67 -12.46
C ASN A 44 11.09 21.08 -11.20
N TYR A 45 11.66 21.39 -10.04
CA TYR A 45 11.23 20.89 -8.73
C TYR A 45 11.10 22.03 -7.73
N ASP A 46 10.19 21.85 -6.77
CA ASP A 46 9.96 22.79 -5.66
C ASP A 46 11.17 22.80 -4.71
N GLU A 47 11.47 23.93 -4.08
CA GLU A 47 12.55 24.03 -3.07
C GLU A 47 12.38 23.01 -1.94
N SER A 48 11.12 22.71 -1.59
CA SER A 48 10.78 21.68 -0.60
C SER A 48 11.28 20.28 -0.99
N VAL A 49 11.39 19.97 -2.30
CA VAL A 49 11.94 18.70 -2.79
C VAL A 49 13.44 18.63 -2.53
N ILE A 50 14.16 19.76 -2.71
CA ILE A 50 15.59 19.85 -2.40
C ILE A 50 15.79 19.65 -0.90
N GLU A 51 15.03 20.35 -0.06
CA GLU A 51 15.13 20.22 1.39
C GLU A 51 14.83 18.78 1.85
N LEU A 52 13.82 18.12 1.27
CA LEU A 52 13.54 16.71 1.54
C LEU A 52 14.72 15.79 1.22
N SER A 53 15.43 16.04 0.12
CA SER A 53 16.56 15.19 -0.29
C SER A 53 17.77 15.27 0.67
N MET A 54 17.83 16.34 1.48
CA MET A 54 18.89 16.59 2.45
C MET A 54 18.53 16.18 3.88
N ILE A 55 17.33 15.66 4.12
CA ILE A 55 16.90 15.23 5.46
C ILE A 55 17.79 14.10 5.99
N ASP A 56 18.18 14.24 7.25
CA ASP A 56 18.88 13.23 8.02
C ASP A 56 18.08 12.81 9.26
N LYS A 57 18.66 11.91 10.07
CA LYS A 57 18.04 11.43 11.31
C LYS A 57 17.65 12.54 12.28
N THR A 58 18.38 13.66 12.28
CA THR A 58 18.16 14.78 13.23
C THR A 58 17.08 15.75 12.76
N THR A 59 16.72 15.71 11.48
CA THR A 59 15.80 16.66 10.83
C THR A 59 14.51 16.02 10.33
N THR A 60 14.28 14.73 10.64
CA THR A 60 13.08 13.96 10.23
C THR A 60 11.74 14.64 10.58
N PHE A 61 11.68 15.42 11.66
CA PHE A 61 10.50 16.18 12.06
C PHE A 61 9.99 17.19 11.02
N LYS A 62 10.82 17.56 10.02
CA LYS A 62 10.44 18.46 8.94
C LYS A 62 9.67 17.78 7.80
N ILE A 63 9.75 16.46 7.69
CA ILE A 63 9.29 15.72 6.49
C ILE A 63 7.81 15.99 6.20
N GLU A 64 6.95 15.87 7.22
CA GLU A 64 5.51 16.04 7.04
C GLU A 64 5.17 17.44 6.50
N LYS A 65 5.78 18.49 7.08
CA LYS A 65 5.61 19.87 6.62
C LYS A 65 6.07 20.04 5.17
N LEU A 66 7.23 19.48 4.81
CA LEU A 66 7.77 19.60 3.46
C LEU A 66 6.92 18.85 2.43
N LEU A 67 6.44 17.65 2.77
CA LEU A 67 5.52 16.91 1.90
C LEU A 67 4.20 17.66 1.69
N LYS A 68 3.63 18.25 2.76
CA LYS A 68 2.43 19.10 2.66
C LYS A 68 2.65 20.32 1.78
N ASN A 69 3.82 20.95 1.87
CA ASN A 69 4.19 22.07 0.97
C ASN A 69 4.27 21.64 -0.50
N ILE A 70 4.78 20.45 -0.80
CA ILE A 70 4.91 19.94 -2.17
C ILE A 70 3.53 19.62 -2.77
N VAL A 71 2.64 19.03 -1.97
CA VAL A 71 1.29 18.62 -2.38
C VAL A 71 0.36 19.83 -2.62
N LYS A 72 0.65 20.98 -2.00
CA LYS A 72 0.03 22.31 -2.20
C LYS A 72 -1.46 22.46 -1.86
N GLU A 73 -2.23 21.39 -1.62
CA GLU A 73 -3.59 21.44 -1.07
C GLU A 73 -4.10 20.02 -0.71
N GLU A 74 -5.04 19.91 0.24
CA GLU A 74 -5.72 18.64 0.53
C GLU A 74 -6.64 18.26 -0.64
N ARG A 75 -6.27 17.23 -1.39
CA ARG A 75 -7.22 16.49 -2.24
C ARG A 75 -7.40 15.09 -1.67
N PHE A 76 -8.61 14.55 -1.90
CA PHE A 76 -9.00 13.20 -1.56
C PHE A 76 -7.88 12.19 -1.86
N TYR A 77 -7.39 11.54 -0.81
CA TYR A 77 -6.45 10.45 -0.95
C TYR A 77 -7.17 9.26 -1.56
N HIS A 78 -6.74 8.84 -2.75
CA HIS A 78 -7.11 7.54 -3.27
C HIS A 78 -6.19 6.49 -2.61
N THR A 79 -6.73 5.81 -1.60
CA THR A 79 -6.01 4.80 -0.80
C THR A 79 -5.94 3.44 -1.49
N ASP A 80 -6.63 3.28 -2.62
CA ASP A 80 -6.69 2.05 -3.43
C ASP A 80 -5.30 1.57 -3.86
N LYS A 81 -4.41 2.50 -4.22
CA LYS A 81 -3.02 2.18 -4.56
C LYS A 81 -2.27 1.59 -3.36
N TRP A 82 -2.44 2.17 -2.18
CA TRP A 82 -1.80 1.70 -0.95
C TRP A 82 -2.35 0.36 -0.49
N LEU A 83 -3.67 0.18 -0.58
CA LEU A 83 -4.33 -1.09 -0.31
C LEU A 83 -3.74 -2.20 -1.18
N TYR A 84 -3.62 -1.96 -2.48
CA TYR A 84 -2.97 -2.89 -3.42
C TYR A 84 -1.51 -3.16 -3.05
N ILE A 85 -0.69 -2.13 -2.78
CA ILE A 85 0.73 -2.27 -2.43
C ILE A 85 0.91 -3.18 -1.21
N ILE A 86 0.13 -2.94 -0.16
CA ILE A 86 0.24 -3.66 1.11
C ILE A 86 -0.24 -5.10 0.93
N LEU A 87 -1.36 -5.31 0.23
CA LEU A 87 -1.87 -6.66 -0.05
C LEU A 87 -0.92 -7.45 -0.96
N LEU A 88 -0.29 -6.82 -1.95
CA LEU A 88 0.72 -7.47 -2.79
C LEU A 88 1.96 -7.88 -1.98
N ASP A 89 2.46 -6.98 -1.14
CA ASP A 89 3.59 -7.29 -0.25
C ASP A 89 3.23 -8.42 0.74
N LEU A 90 2.02 -8.38 1.31
CA LEU A 90 1.48 -9.43 2.16
C LEU A 90 1.36 -10.77 1.46
N PHE A 91 0.86 -10.79 0.23
CA PHE A 91 0.73 -12.02 -0.54
C PHE A 91 2.09 -12.64 -0.85
N ASN A 92 3.09 -11.82 -1.19
CA ASN A 92 4.43 -12.29 -1.52
C ASN A 92 5.19 -12.89 -0.32
N LYS A 93 4.87 -12.47 0.91
CA LYS A 93 5.46 -13.00 2.14
C LYS A 93 4.55 -13.97 2.89
N ARG A 94 3.40 -14.34 2.32
CA ARG A 94 2.35 -15.12 3.02
C ARG A 94 2.88 -16.46 3.56
N ASP A 95 3.80 -17.10 2.84
CA ASP A 95 4.37 -18.39 3.25
C ASP A 95 5.34 -18.26 4.46
N GLU A 96 5.69 -17.04 4.84
CA GLU A 96 6.54 -16.71 6.00
C GLU A 96 5.73 -16.33 7.25
N LEU A 97 4.39 -16.30 7.16
CA LEU A 97 3.50 -15.84 8.22
C LEU A 97 2.62 -16.98 8.74
N ASP A 98 2.37 -16.98 10.04
CA ASP A 98 1.49 -17.97 10.69
C ASP A 98 0.01 -17.84 10.22
N ASP A 99 -0.47 -16.60 10.03
CA ASP A 99 -1.84 -16.32 9.58
C ASP A 99 -1.90 -15.13 8.60
N PRO A 100 -1.64 -15.34 7.30
CA PRO A 100 -1.74 -14.29 6.28
C PRO A 100 -3.15 -13.72 6.13
N LEU A 101 -4.18 -14.56 6.23
CA LEU A 101 -5.57 -14.12 6.07
C LEU A 101 -6.04 -13.29 7.29
N GLY A 102 -5.52 -13.56 8.48
CA GLY A 102 -5.70 -12.67 9.64
C GLY A 102 -5.10 -11.29 9.42
N LYS A 103 -3.96 -11.20 8.72
CA LYS A 103 -3.39 -9.91 8.31
C LYS A 103 -4.23 -9.20 7.25
N VAL A 104 -4.93 -9.93 6.37
CA VAL A 104 -5.91 -9.32 5.46
C VAL A 104 -7.06 -8.70 6.23
N GLU A 105 -7.56 -9.36 7.28
CA GLU A 105 -8.64 -8.83 8.14
C GLU A 105 -8.21 -7.53 8.83
N GLU A 106 -7.01 -7.50 9.40
CA GLU A 106 -6.43 -6.27 9.97
C GLU A 106 -6.35 -5.14 8.92
N ILE A 107 -5.97 -5.44 7.68
CA ILE A 107 -5.92 -4.45 6.60
C ILE A 107 -7.32 -3.95 6.24
N TYR A 108 -8.31 -4.85 6.14
CA TYR A 108 -9.69 -4.51 5.82
C TYR A 108 -10.28 -3.54 6.86
N GLU A 109 -10.04 -3.77 8.16
CA GLU A 109 -10.45 -2.83 9.21
C GLU A 109 -9.70 -1.49 9.12
N ASN A 110 -8.37 -1.53 8.96
CA ASN A 110 -7.54 -0.32 8.91
C ASN A 110 -7.81 0.59 7.70
N PHE A 111 -8.35 0.03 6.61
CA PHE A 111 -8.72 0.76 5.39
C PHE A 111 -10.20 1.14 5.33
N ASP A 112 -10.91 1.07 6.47
CA ASP A 112 -12.33 1.42 6.59
C ASP A 112 -13.25 0.51 5.74
N TYR A 113 -13.02 -0.80 5.85
CA TYR A 113 -13.86 -1.85 5.27
C TYR A 113 -14.08 -1.74 3.75
N PRO A 114 -13.01 -1.71 2.92
CA PRO A 114 -13.15 -1.57 1.48
C PRO A 114 -13.86 -2.77 0.83
N GLU A 115 -15.04 -2.53 0.24
CA GLU A 115 -15.88 -3.55 -0.43
C GLU A 115 -15.08 -4.42 -1.42
N GLU A 116 -14.09 -3.84 -2.10
CA GLU A 116 -13.32 -4.51 -3.15
C GLU A 116 -12.48 -5.71 -2.67
N ILE A 117 -12.26 -5.88 -1.37
CA ILE A 117 -11.51 -7.02 -0.81
C ILE A 117 -12.36 -7.98 0.03
N GLU A 118 -13.64 -7.66 0.28
CA GLU A 118 -14.53 -8.45 1.14
C GLU A 118 -14.56 -9.93 0.77
N SER A 119 -14.47 -10.22 -0.53
CA SER A 119 -14.54 -11.56 -1.08
C SER A 119 -13.46 -12.52 -0.55
N PHE A 120 -12.36 -12.01 0.01
CA PHE A 120 -11.29 -12.79 0.62
C PHE A 120 -11.03 -12.47 2.10
N VAL A 121 -12.00 -11.85 2.80
CA VAL A 121 -12.02 -11.65 4.26
C VAL A 121 -12.82 -12.79 4.92
N ARG A 122 -12.24 -13.54 5.88
CA ARG A 122 -12.85 -14.83 6.33
C ARG A 122 -14.19 -14.66 7.02
N TYR A 123 -14.38 -13.58 7.77
CA TYR A 123 -15.62 -13.32 8.50
C TYR A 123 -16.71 -12.69 7.63
N MET A 124 -16.40 -12.27 6.41
CA MET A 124 -17.40 -11.71 5.51
C MET A 124 -18.27 -12.81 4.91
N PRO A 125 -19.59 -12.57 4.79
CA PRO A 125 -20.47 -13.52 4.14
C PRO A 125 -20.07 -13.69 2.66
N ASN A 126 -20.22 -14.90 2.14
CA ASN A 126 -20.07 -15.10 0.70
C ASN A 126 -21.22 -14.40 -0.03
N THR A 127 -20.90 -13.66 -1.08
CA THR A 127 -21.87 -12.96 -1.94
C THR A 127 -22.29 -13.78 -3.16
N ASP A 128 -21.69 -14.96 -3.34
CA ASP A 128 -22.00 -15.95 -4.37
C ASP A 128 -22.77 -17.15 -3.76
N ASP A 129 -23.21 -18.09 -4.60
CA ASP A 129 -23.92 -19.31 -4.17
C ASP A 129 -23.00 -20.33 -3.43
N TYR A 130 -21.83 -19.91 -2.96
CA TYR A 130 -20.87 -20.75 -2.29
C TYR A 130 -21.28 -21.03 -0.84
N ASP A 131 -21.37 -22.32 -0.49
CA ASP A 131 -21.70 -22.78 0.86
C ASP A 131 -20.47 -23.42 1.54
N PRO A 132 -19.79 -22.71 2.47
CA PRO A 132 -18.59 -23.20 3.13
C PRO A 132 -18.76 -24.53 3.87
N SER A 133 -19.99 -24.86 4.29
CA SER A 133 -20.28 -26.08 5.04
C SER A 133 -20.18 -27.35 4.18
N LYS A 134 -20.22 -27.20 2.86
CA LYS A 134 -20.08 -28.29 1.88
C LYS A 134 -18.63 -28.57 1.47
N HIS A 135 -17.68 -27.83 2.03
CA HIS A 135 -16.26 -27.90 1.67
C HIS A 135 -15.40 -28.13 2.92
N THR A 136 -14.23 -28.73 2.70
CA THR A 136 -13.21 -28.88 3.73
C THR A 136 -12.63 -27.53 4.15
N TYR A 137 -11.96 -27.49 5.29
CA TYR A 137 -11.23 -26.31 5.74
C TYR A 137 -10.19 -25.87 4.70
N GLU A 138 -9.42 -26.80 4.15
CA GLU A 138 -8.37 -26.50 3.17
C GLU A 138 -8.93 -25.92 1.87
N GLU A 139 -10.02 -26.50 1.33
CA GLU A 139 -10.70 -25.95 0.15
C GLU A 139 -11.24 -24.53 0.39
N ASN A 140 -11.76 -24.28 1.59
CA ASN A 140 -12.22 -22.96 1.98
C ASN A 140 -11.08 -21.93 2.01
N ILE A 141 -9.94 -22.30 2.60
CA ILE A 141 -8.76 -21.44 2.67
C ILE A 141 -8.17 -21.19 1.27
N ASN A 142 -8.03 -22.23 0.44
CA ASN A 142 -7.53 -22.11 -0.92
C ASN A 142 -8.40 -21.19 -1.77
N ARG A 143 -9.73 -21.25 -1.62
CA ARG A 143 -10.66 -20.33 -2.29
C ARG A 143 -10.35 -18.86 -1.98
N LEU A 144 -10.10 -18.55 -0.70
CA LEU A 144 -9.79 -17.17 -0.28
C LEU A 144 -8.46 -16.69 -0.86
N TYR A 145 -7.43 -17.55 -0.87
CA TYR A 145 -6.17 -17.23 -1.55
C TYR A 145 -6.35 -16.99 -3.05
N SER A 146 -7.16 -17.80 -3.74
CA SER A 146 -7.46 -17.58 -5.16
C SER A 146 -8.22 -16.26 -5.39
N LYS A 147 -9.17 -15.90 -4.52
CA LYS A 147 -9.88 -14.60 -4.60
C LYS A 147 -8.92 -13.43 -4.39
N TRP A 148 -8.01 -13.53 -3.42
CA TRP A 148 -6.97 -12.53 -3.20
C TRP A 148 -5.99 -12.42 -4.37
N GLU A 149 -5.51 -13.53 -4.91
CA GLU A 149 -4.65 -13.54 -6.10
C GLU A 149 -5.35 -12.89 -7.31
N ASN A 150 -6.62 -13.21 -7.55
CA ASN A 150 -7.41 -12.61 -8.61
C ASN A 150 -7.57 -11.09 -8.41
N TYR A 151 -7.78 -10.62 -7.17
CA TYR A 151 -7.78 -9.19 -6.87
C TYR A 151 -6.45 -8.55 -7.29
N LEU A 152 -5.31 -9.13 -6.91
CA LEU A 152 -4.00 -8.59 -7.26
C LEU A 152 -3.76 -8.55 -8.77
N ILE A 153 -4.14 -9.61 -9.49
CA ILE A 153 -4.07 -9.67 -10.96
C ILE A 153 -4.94 -8.57 -11.58
N SER A 154 -6.18 -8.40 -11.12
CA SER A 154 -7.10 -7.39 -11.66
C SER A 154 -6.64 -5.96 -11.41
N LYS A 155 -6.02 -5.68 -10.26
CA LYS A 155 -5.51 -4.35 -9.89
C LYS A 155 -4.18 -4.03 -10.54
N LYS A 156 -3.38 -5.04 -10.89
CA LYS A 156 -2.09 -4.85 -11.55
C LYS A 156 -2.21 -3.98 -12.80
N GLU A 157 -3.20 -4.23 -13.66
CA GLU A 157 -3.44 -3.44 -14.88
C GLU A 157 -3.76 -1.96 -14.61
N LYS A 158 -4.25 -1.63 -13.40
CA LYS A 158 -4.56 -0.26 -13.01
C LYS A 158 -3.34 0.51 -12.48
N PHE A 159 -2.38 -0.19 -11.88
CA PHE A 159 -1.32 0.44 -11.07
C PHE A 159 0.10 0.17 -11.56
N ILE A 160 0.29 -0.80 -12.44
CA ILE A 160 1.58 -1.13 -13.05
C ILE A 160 1.50 -0.70 -14.52
N ASP A 161 2.30 0.31 -14.88
CA ASP A 161 2.53 0.76 -16.26
C ASP A 161 3.55 -0.12 -16.98
#